data_AF-A0A7C3XVJ1-F1
#
_entry.id   AF-A0A7C3XVJ1-F1
#
_cell.length_a   1.000
_cell.length_b   1.000
_cell.length_c   1.000
_cell.angle_alpha   90.00
_cell.angle_beta   90.00
_cell.angle_gamma   90.00
#
_symmetry.space_group_name_H-M   'P 1'
#
loop_
_entity.id
_entity.type
_entity.pdbx_description
1 polymer ?
#
loop_
_entity_poly.entity_id
_entity_poly.type
_entity_poly.pdbx_seq_one_letter_code
_entity_poly.pdbx_strand_id
1 'polypeptide(L)'
;PVSAAWSLYGDAPCGGCWGGQMVFYNNKYWDFFSRANTMYFVTADKPEGTWSMPVKINNPPQLPFGLGYDNSVFIDDNGKWYLVVKNGQANNAIVELDKTGQPTGVVYNLNWLNPGPPFKYSWAEGPVMWKHNGYYYYSFARDVSGGQKVMRSKTLTADKSAWTTPVDLFNENDPNKDKAVFFAPNHCSSVVELNDGTSWLLHPVWARANNNEWYGQGRQGLLNQVRYDSDNNVIADYPVNMVKNAPLLPSGGIPWMVPKSDFFNKKKLSPEWSFLGYTPNSLYSLSDRSGWLRLFPKSLKKANTVIKTDAEHNYSLITRLNFNPHSTSDEAGIRIINGLEDLFAKIYCTLDSNRQKVICFSFDKVRYEIDNTIGNTVWLKLERNDHELTGFFSSDGKKWIPVGHKINVEALDRFSRNFNGWSGNRQGLYVQGANFADFDLYIYRDAYTPILAECPANQFGTTKTVLPDGIPVLDNIHNNDWALYAGVEFGSKDYNKISDSISISASCINKGGKVEVWLDSIDTGKEIATCKITNTGSLLNMKNFTARTIPTTGRHDVYLKFVGVEGDKLFVLKDFVFTTLRR
;
A
#
# COMPACT_ATOMS: atom_id res chain seq x y z
N PRO A 1 -11.55 4.83 -7.41
CA PRO A 1 -12.44 5.23 -8.51
C PRO A 1 -13.84 4.61 -8.43
N VAL A 2 -13.94 3.29 -8.25
CA VAL A 2 -15.24 2.59 -8.17
C VAL A 2 -15.95 2.89 -6.85
N SER A 3 -17.23 3.30 -6.94
CA SER A 3 -18.05 3.58 -5.77
C SER A 3 -18.38 2.30 -4.99
N ALA A 4 -18.11 2.30 -3.68
CA ALA A 4 -18.54 1.21 -2.80
C ALA A 4 -20.07 1.08 -2.71
N ALA A 5 -20.82 2.11 -3.10
CA ALA A 5 -22.28 2.08 -3.17
C ALA A 5 -22.81 1.44 -4.47
N TRP A 6 -21.95 0.94 -5.36
CA TRP A 6 -22.37 0.19 -6.53
C TRP A 6 -22.84 -1.21 -6.12
N SER A 7 -24.11 -1.53 -6.37
CA SER A 7 -24.72 -2.80 -5.93
C SER A 7 -24.05 -4.06 -6.44
N LEU A 8 -23.33 -3.99 -7.57
CA LEU A 8 -22.55 -5.11 -8.10
C LEU A 8 -21.15 -5.22 -7.49
N TYR A 9 -20.71 -4.30 -6.64
CA TYR A 9 -19.39 -4.41 -5.97
C TYR A 9 -19.28 -5.73 -5.21
N GLY A 10 -20.36 -6.12 -4.51
CA GLY A 10 -20.42 -7.35 -3.72
C GLY A 10 -19.60 -7.27 -2.44
N ASP A 11 -19.57 -8.36 -1.69
CA ASP A 11 -18.83 -8.46 -0.43
C ASP A 11 -18.11 -9.81 -0.24
N ALA A 12 -17.91 -10.54 -1.33
CA ALA A 12 -17.14 -11.78 -1.27
C ALA A 12 -15.65 -11.45 -1.41
N PRO A 13 -14.77 -12.02 -0.56
CA PRO A 13 -13.34 -12.03 -0.81
C PRO A 13 -13.05 -12.51 -2.23
N CYS A 14 -12.01 -11.97 -2.87
CA CYS A 14 -11.66 -12.25 -4.27
C CYS A 14 -12.71 -11.85 -5.33
N GLY A 15 -13.90 -11.35 -4.94
CA GLY A 15 -15.01 -11.09 -5.86
C GLY A 15 -15.09 -9.67 -6.41
N GLY A 16 -14.22 -8.77 -5.93
CA GLY A 16 -14.25 -7.32 -6.21
C GLY A 16 -13.88 -6.93 -7.64
N CYS A 17 -13.27 -5.75 -7.79
CA CYS A 17 -12.81 -5.28 -9.09
C CYS A 17 -11.43 -5.86 -9.42
N TRP A 18 -11.26 -6.29 -10.66
CA TRP A 18 -10.08 -6.95 -11.20
C TRP A 18 -9.62 -6.23 -12.45
N GLY A 19 -8.31 -6.15 -12.67
CA GLY A 19 -7.76 -5.27 -13.69
C GLY A 19 -8.16 -3.81 -13.42
N GLY A 20 -7.39 -2.88 -13.97
CA GLY A 20 -7.61 -1.48 -13.66
C GLY A 20 -6.64 -0.63 -14.43
N GLN A 21 -7.15 0.17 -15.35
CA GLN A 21 -6.34 1.20 -15.99
C GLN A 21 -7.09 2.51 -16.07
N MET A 22 -6.46 3.52 -15.51
CA MET A 22 -6.86 4.90 -15.68
C MET A 22 -6.20 5.47 -16.94
N VAL A 23 -7.00 6.10 -17.80
CA VAL A 23 -6.52 6.85 -18.96
C VAL A 23 -7.16 8.23 -18.99
N PHE A 24 -6.45 9.19 -19.58
CA PHE A 24 -6.99 10.50 -19.90
C PHE A 24 -7.31 10.54 -21.39
N TYR A 25 -8.60 10.66 -21.73
CA TYR A 25 -9.07 10.64 -23.11
C TYR A 25 -10.23 11.62 -23.28
N ASN A 26 -10.13 12.46 -24.32
CA ASN A 26 -11.12 13.48 -24.67
C ASN A 26 -11.49 14.39 -23.47
N ASN A 27 -10.48 14.97 -22.83
CA ASN A 27 -10.60 15.88 -21.67
C ASN A 27 -11.30 15.27 -20.45
N LYS A 28 -11.21 13.95 -20.27
CA LYS A 28 -11.86 13.22 -19.18
C LYS A 28 -10.99 12.06 -18.71
N TYR A 29 -11.05 11.77 -17.42
CA TYR A 29 -10.46 10.57 -16.84
C TYR A 29 -11.44 9.42 -16.94
N TRP A 30 -10.93 8.27 -17.37
CA TRP A 30 -11.65 7.01 -17.48
C TRP A 30 -10.89 5.97 -16.68
N ASP A 31 -11.60 5.15 -15.91
CA ASP A 31 -11.02 3.99 -15.22
C ASP A 31 -11.76 2.74 -15.69
N PHE A 32 -11.05 1.87 -16.38
CA PHE A 32 -11.56 0.61 -16.94
C PHE A 32 -11.19 -0.54 -16.01
N PHE A 33 -12.16 -1.37 -15.68
CA PHE A 33 -11.97 -2.49 -14.76
C PHE A 33 -12.95 -3.61 -15.09
N SER A 34 -12.73 -4.78 -14.52
CA SER A 34 -13.62 -5.92 -14.65
C SER A 34 -14.19 -6.35 -13.30
N ARG A 35 -15.37 -6.94 -13.31
CA ARG A 35 -15.97 -7.60 -12.16
C ARG A 35 -16.85 -8.74 -12.65
N ALA A 36 -16.71 -9.92 -12.07
CA ALA A 36 -17.45 -11.13 -12.46
C ALA A 36 -17.44 -11.36 -13.98
N ASN A 37 -16.23 -11.38 -14.56
CA ASN A 37 -15.94 -11.66 -15.98
C ASN A 37 -16.59 -10.66 -16.96
N THR A 38 -16.93 -9.47 -16.48
CA THR A 38 -17.58 -8.42 -17.24
C THR A 38 -16.78 -7.13 -17.10
N MET A 39 -16.56 -6.44 -18.20
CA MET A 39 -15.89 -5.14 -18.22
C MET A 39 -16.85 -4.00 -17.93
N TYR A 40 -16.33 -3.01 -17.21
CA TYR A 40 -16.98 -1.76 -16.88
C TYR A 40 -15.99 -0.60 -17.02
N PHE A 41 -16.52 0.62 -17.08
CA PHE A 41 -15.74 1.82 -16.86
C PHE A 41 -16.48 2.81 -15.96
N VAL A 42 -15.72 3.70 -15.32
CA VAL A 42 -16.23 4.92 -14.69
C VAL A 42 -15.50 6.13 -15.26
N THR A 43 -16.10 7.31 -15.13
CA THR A 43 -15.49 8.56 -15.61
C THR A 43 -15.50 9.67 -14.57
N ALA A 44 -14.55 10.60 -14.69
CA ALA A 44 -14.48 11.81 -13.88
C ALA A 44 -13.79 12.95 -14.64
N ASP A 45 -14.11 14.20 -14.32
CA ASP A 45 -13.42 15.36 -14.90
C ASP A 45 -12.03 15.57 -14.27
N LYS A 46 -11.78 14.96 -13.12
CA LYS A 46 -10.51 15.01 -12.35
C LYS A 46 -10.21 13.64 -11.74
N PRO A 47 -8.93 13.25 -11.56
CA PRO A 47 -8.58 11.92 -11.07
C PRO A 47 -9.00 11.68 -9.62
N GLU A 48 -9.14 12.74 -8.81
CA GLU A 48 -9.65 12.68 -7.43
C GLU A 48 -11.17 12.40 -7.38
N GLY A 49 -11.84 12.46 -8.53
CA GLY A 49 -13.28 12.31 -8.65
C GLY A 49 -14.07 13.61 -8.40
N THR A 50 -15.37 13.54 -8.17
CA THR A 50 -16.19 12.33 -7.96
C THR A 50 -16.38 11.56 -9.27
N TRP A 51 -16.25 10.24 -9.18
CA TRP A 51 -16.39 9.32 -10.31
C TRP A 51 -17.86 8.96 -10.56
N SER A 52 -18.22 8.71 -11.82
CA SER A 52 -19.55 8.21 -12.21
C SER A 52 -19.83 6.82 -11.62
N MET A 53 -21.09 6.38 -11.70
CA MET A 53 -21.40 4.97 -11.50
C MET A 53 -20.85 4.12 -12.65
N PRO A 54 -20.50 2.84 -12.40
CA PRO A 54 -19.98 1.95 -13.44
C PRO A 54 -20.93 1.76 -14.61
N VAL A 55 -20.40 1.88 -15.82
CA VAL A 55 -21.08 1.58 -17.08
C VAL A 55 -20.52 0.29 -17.64
N LYS A 56 -21.39 -0.67 -17.95
CA LYS A 56 -20.99 -1.96 -18.55
C LYS A 56 -20.50 -1.75 -19.98
N ILE A 57 -19.44 -2.46 -20.36
CA ILE A 57 -18.97 -2.54 -21.76
C ILE A 57 -19.64 -3.73 -22.43
N ASN A 58 -20.19 -3.50 -23.62
CA ASN A 58 -20.82 -4.56 -24.41
C ASN A 58 -19.76 -5.49 -25.00
N ASN A 59 -20.04 -6.80 -25.02
CA ASN A 59 -19.18 -7.75 -25.72
C ASN A 59 -19.33 -7.52 -27.24
N PRO A 60 -18.23 -7.34 -28.00
CA PRO A 60 -18.31 -7.21 -29.45
C PRO A 60 -18.71 -8.56 -30.08
N PRO A 61 -19.70 -8.62 -30.98
CA PRO A 61 -20.16 -9.87 -31.58
C PRO A 61 -19.11 -10.54 -32.49
N GLN A 62 -18.07 -9.81 -32.90
CA GLN A 62 -16.95 -10.31 -33.70
C GLN A 62 -15.99 -11.19 -32.88
N LEU A 63 -16.06 -11.17 -31.55
CA LEU A 63 -15.25 -12.04 -30.69
C LEU A 63 -16.00 -13.32 -30.31
N PRO A 64 -15.36 -14.49 -30.39
CA PRO A 64 -15.96 -15.76 -29.95
C PRO A 64 -15.93 -15.93 -28.41
N PHE A 65 -15.55 -14.89 -27.67
CA PHE A 65 -15.44 -14.86 -26.22
C PHE A 65 -15.84 -13.47 -25.68
N GLY A 66 -16.25 -13.41 -24.40
CA GLY A 66 -16.54 -12.13 -23.74
C GLY A 66 -15.28 -11.35 -23.38
N LEU A 67 -15.41 -10.09 -22.94
CA LEU A 67 -14.24 -9.25 -22.67
C LEU A 67 -13.41 -9.67 -21.45
N GLY A 68 -13.97 -10.36 -20.45
CA GLY A 68 -13.19 -10.98 -19.37
C GLY A 68 -12.52 -10.01 -18.38
N TYR A 69 -11.28 -10.34 -18.01
CA TYR A 69 -10.47 -9.71 -16.96
C TYR A 69 -9.14 -9.19 -17.53
N ASP A 70 -8.39 -8.41 -16.74
CA ASP A 70 -7.00 -8.00 -17.05
C ASP A 70 -6.83 -7.25 -18.37
N ASN A 71 -7.87 -6.57 -18.82
CA ASN A 71 -7.81 -5.72 -20.01
C ASN A 71 -7.11 -4.40 -19.72
N SER A 72 -6.53 -3.81 -20.76
CA SER A 72 -5.92 -2.48 -20.73
C SER A 72 -6.48 -1.61 -21.86
N VAL A 73 -6.09 -0.34 -21.89
CA VAL A 73 -6.46 0.64 -22.90
C VAL A 73 -5.21 1.22 -23.53
N PHE A 74 -5.22 1.25 -24.86
CA PHE A 74 -4.20 1.89 -25.70
C PHE A 74 -4.83 3.05 -26.47
N ILE A 75 -4.18 4.22 -26.44
CA ILE A 75 -4.58 5.40 -27.20
C ILE A 75 -3.49 5.62 -28.26
N ASP A 76 -3.87 5.61 -29.54
CA ASP A 76 -2.97 5.82 -30.67
C ASP A 76 -2.88 7.30 -31.03
N ASP A 77 -1.82 7.68 -31.75
CA ASP A 77 -1.53 9.07 -32.14
C ASP A 77 -2.59 9.67 -33.06
N ASN A 78 -3.38 8.83 -33.72
CA ASN A 78 -4.50 9.24 -34.58
C ASN A 78 -5.78 9.60 -33.77
N GLY A 79 -5.70 9.56 -32.44
CA GLY A 79 -6.81 9.84 -31.54
C GLY A 79 -7.81 8.69 -31.38
N LYS A 80 -7.58 7.53 -32.02
CA LYS A 80 -8.34 6.32 -31.73
C LYS A 80 -7.82 5.66 -30.46
N TRP A 81 -8.70 4.92 -29.81
CA TRP A 81 -8.38 4.20 -28.59
C TRP A 81 -9.01 2.82 -28.60
N TYR A 82 -8.32 1.89 -27.95
CA TYR A 82 -8.56 0.47 -28.08
C TYR A 82 -8.52 -0.18 -26.71
N LEU A 83 -9.48 -1.08 -26.46
CA LEU A 83 -9.39 -2.04 -25.37
C LEU A 83 -8.49 -3.19 -25.84
N VAL A 84 -7.42 -3.46 -25.10
CA VAL A 84 -6.54 -4.60 -25.29
C VAL A 84 -7.07 -5.72 -24.41
N VAL A 85 -7.55 -6.79 -25.03
CA VAL A 85 -8.46 -7.76 -24.41
C VAL A 85 -7.78 -9.09 -24.13
N LYS A 86 -8.05 -9.62 -22.94
CA LYS A 86 -7.71 -10.95 -22.48
C LYS A 86 -8.90 -11.65 -21.81
N ASN A 87 -9.25 -12.86 -22.25
CA ASN A 87 -10.25 -13.68 -21.54
C ASN A 87 -10.04 -15.19 -21.71
N GLY A 88 -9.28 -15.80 -20.80
CA GLY A 88 -8.86 -17.20 -20.90
C GLY A 88 -7.57 -17.37 -21.72
N GLN A 89 -6.94 -18.54 -21.60
CA GLN A 89 -5.53 -18.75 -22.04
C GLN A 89 -5.28 -18.49 -23.53
N ALA A 90 -6.16 -18.95 -24.43
CA ALA A 90 -6.00 -18.78 -25.88
C ALA A 90 -6.36 -17.38 -26.40
N ASN A 91 -7.18 -16.65 -25.65
CA ASN A 91 -7.94 -15.55 -26.21
C ASN A 91 -7.22 -14.22 -26.02
N ASN A 92 -6.94 -13.52 -27.12
CA ASN A 92 -6.33 -12.20 -27.12
C ASN A 92 -6.93 -11.37 -28.26
N ALA A 93 -7.24 -10.10 -28.04
CA ALA A 93 -7.74 -9.23 -29.09
C ALA A 93 -7.44 -7.76 -28.82
N ILE A 94 -7.60 -6.93 -29.84
CA ILE A 94 -7.59 -5.46 -29.72
C ILE A 94 -8.93 -4.97 -30.29
N VAL A 95 -9.68 -4.21 -29.52
CA VAL A 95 -11.06 -3.78 -29.84
C VAL A 95 -11.12 -2.26 -29.85
N GLU A 96 -11.48 -1.66 -30.98
CA GLU A 96 -11.62 -0.19 -31.08
C GLU A 96 -12.84 0.28 -30.28
N LEU A 97 -12.68 1.36 -29.52
CA LEU A 97 -13.73 1.99 -28.72
C LEU A 97 -14.22 3.29 -29.38
N ASP A 98 -15.52 3.54 -29.31
CA ASP A 98 -16.11 4.81 -29.70
C ASP A 98 -15.94 5.88 -28.60
N LYS A 99 -16.43 7.09 -28.84
CA LYS A 99 -16.38 8.20 -27.87
C LYS A 99 -17.16 7.98 -26.57
N THR A 100 -18.02 6.95 -26.53
CA THR A 100 -18.80 6.56 -25.35
C THR A 100 -18.12 5.46 -24.53
N GLY A 101 -16.98 4.96 -24.99
CA GLY A 101 -16.27 3.83 -24.37
C GLY A 101 -16.84 2.46 -24.74
N GLN A 102 -17.68 2.38 -25.79
CA GLN A 102 -18.26 1.12 -26.27
C GLN A 102 -17.55 0.64 -27.54
N PRO A 103 -17.49 -0.68 -27.83
CA PRO A 103 -16.87 -1.18 -29.04
C PRO A 103 -17.52 -0.65 -30.33
N THR A 104 -16.70 -0.25 -31.31
CA THR A 104 -17.18 0.18 -32.64
C THR A 104 -17.56 -1.00 -33.55
N GLY A 105 -17.08 -2.20 -33.22
CA GLY A 105 -17.15 -3.40 -34.05
C GLY A 105 -15.86 -3.70 -34.82
N VAL A 106 -14.88 -2.80 -34.82
CA VAL A 106 -13.52 -3.07 -35.34
C VAL A 106 -12.73 -3.89 -34.32
N VAL A 107 -12.31 -5.09 -34.71
CA VAL A 107 -11.62 -6.05 -33.85
C VAL A 107 -10.41 -6.66 -34.57
N TYR A 108 -9.26 -6.67 -33.89
CA TYR A 108 -8.09 -7.43 -34.29
C TYR A 108 -7.98 -8.68 -33.40
N ASN A 109 -8.26 -9.86 -33.96
CA ASN A 109 -8.18 -11.13 -33.23
C ASN A 109 -6.72 -11.63 -33.20
N LEU A 110 -6.17 -11.79 -32.00
CA LEU A 110 -4.79 -12.21 -31.75
C LEU A 110 -4.69 -13.61 -31.11
N ASN A 111 -5.70 -14.47 -31.28
CA ASN A 111 -5.68 -15.83 -30.70
C ASN A 111 -4.49 -16.68 -31.15
N TRP A 112 -3.86 -16.34 -32.27
CA TRP A 112 -2.62 -16.96 -32.74
C TRP A 112 -1.42 -16.71 -31.81
N LEU A 113 -1.51 -15.76 -30.86
CA LEU A 113 -0.44 -15.40 -29.92
C LEU A 113 -0.16 -16.52 -28.92
N ASN A 114 -1.20 -17.17 -28.41
CA ASN A 114 -1.08 -18.24 -27.43
C ASN A 114 -1.98 -19.43 -27.80
N PRO A 115 -1.75 -20.07 -28.96
CA PRO A 115 -2.60 -21.16 -29.42
C PRO A 115 -2.53 -22.33 -28.44
N GLY A 116 -3.68 -22.93 -28.20
CA GLY A 116 -3.85 -24.01 -27.23
C GLY A 116 -4.13 -25.36 -27.85
N PRO A 117 -3.97 -26.44 -27.05
CA PRO A 117 -2.87 -26.66 -26.10
C PRO A 117 -1.52 -26.81 -26.85
N PRO A 118 -0.33 -26.62 -26.23
CA PRO A 118 -0.05 -26.52 -24.79
C PRO A 118 0.06 -25.09 -24.21
N PHE A 119 -0.35 -24.04 -24.93
CA PHE A 119 -0.27 -22.64 -24.48
C PHE A 119 1.14 -22.21 -24.07
N LYS A 120 2.00 -21.90 -25.07
CA LYS A 120 3.42 -21.54 -24.87
C LYS A 120 3.66 -20.52 -23.76
N TYR A 121 2.75 -19.55 -23.60
CA TYR A 121 2.88 -18.46 -22.64
C TYR A 121 1.96 -18.59 -21.44
N SER A 122 1.55 -19.80 -21.05
CA SER A 122 0.66 -20.02 -19.91
C SER A 122 -0.68 -19.28 -20.09
N TRP A 123 -0.91 -18.20 -19.34
CA TRP A 123 -2.09 -17.37 -19.46
C TRP A 123 -1.95 -16.30 -20.52
N ALA A 124 -0.75 -15.73 -20.75
CA ALA A 124 -0.59 -14.51 -21.57
C ALA A 124 -1.49 -13.37 -21.05
N GLU A 125 -1.40 -13.06 -19.76
CA GLU A 125 -2.30 -12.16 -19.02
C GLU A 125 -1.79 -10.71 -18.94
N GLY A 126 -2.67 -9.81 -18.47
CA GLY A 126 -2.37 -8.38 -18.30
C GLY A 126 -1.74 -7.73 -19.53
N PRO A 127 -2.31 -7.87 -20.74
CA PRO A 127 -1.73 -7.27 -21.92
C PRO A 127 -1.76 -5.75 -21.85
N VAL A 128 -0.68 -5.09 -22.25
CA VAL A 128 -0.55 -3.63 -22.38
C VAL A 128 0.09 -3.27 -23.70
N MET A 129 -0.21 -2.08 -24.20
CA MET A 129 0.39 -1.56 -25.43
C MET A 129 0.85 -0.12 -25.28
N TRP A 130 1.86 0.23 -26.05
CA TRP A 130 2.34 1.59 -26.25
C TRP A 130 2.95 1.71 -27.64
N LYS A 131 3.28 2.93 -28.04
CA LYS A 131 3.92 3.22 -29.32
C LYS A 131 5.21 3.98 -29.09
N HIS A 132 6.27 3.58 -29.79
CA HIS A 132 7.57 4.26 -29.73
C HIS A 132 8.25 4.14 -31.10
N ASN A 133 8.77 5.25 -31.61
CA ASN A 133 9.46 5.35 -32.91
C ASN A 133 8.76 4.63 -34.08
N GLY A 134 7.44 4.81 -34.20
CA GLY A 134 6.61 4.21 -35.26
C GLY A 134 6.31 2.72 -35.10
N TYR A 135 6.72 2.08 -34.01
CA TYR A 135 6.36 0.71 -33.66
C TYR A 135 5.26 0.67 -32.61
N TYR A 136 4.29 -0.21 -32.80
CA TYR A 136 3.36 -0.67 -31.77
C TYR A 136 4.03 -1.79 -30.97
N TYR A 137 4.13 -1.63 -29.66
CA TYR A 137 4.59 -2.66 -28.73
C TYR A 137 3.38 -3.28 -28.04
N TYR A 138 3.37 -4.61 -27.98
CA TYR A 138 2.38 -5.41 -27.26
C TYR A 138 3.13 -6.25 -26.22
N SER A 139 2.84 -6.03 -24.95
CA SER A 139 3.44 -6.74 -23.83
C SER A 139 2.40 -7.47 -23.02
N PHE A 140 2.75 -8.62 -22.44
CA PHE A 140 1.87 -9.45 -21.61
C PHE A 140 2.70 -10.30 -20.63
N ALA A 141 2.15 -10.63 -19.48
CA ALA A 141 2.75 -11.58 -18.54
C ALA A 141 2.46 -13.02 -18.97
N ARG A 142 3.37 -13.96 -18.70
CA ARG A 142 3.00 -15.39 -18.83
C ARG A 142 1.88 -15.74 -17.85
N ASP A 143 2.13 -15.51 -16.57
CA ASP A 143 1.19 -15.62 -15.47
C ASP A 143 1.78 -14.94 -14.21
N VAL A 144 1.06 -15.04 -13.10
CA VAL A 144 1.44 -14.48 -11.81
C VAL A 144 2.78 -14.97 -11.24
N SER A 145 3.32 -16.09 -11.73
CA SER A 145 4.65 -16.57 -11.33
C SER A 145 5.77 -15.72 -11.91
N GLY A 146 5.53 -15.01 -13.02
CA GLY A 146 6.44 -14.07 -13.65
C GLY A 146 6.61 -14.25 -15.16
N GLY A 147 7.48 -13.41 -15.74
CA GLY A 147 7.89 -13.51 -17.14
C GLY A 147 7.05 -12.63 -18.05
N GLN A 148 7.32 -11.32 -18.02
CA GLN A 148 6.74 -10.36 -18.95
C GLN A 148 7.38 -10.50 -20.33
N LYS A 149 6.56 -10.70 -21.36
CA LYS A 149 6.97 -10.77 -22.76
C LYS A 149 6.61 -9.50 -23.50
N VAL A 150 7.28 -9.24 -24.61
CA VAL A 150 7.00 -8.13 -25.52
C VAL A 150 7.23 -8.54 -26.97
N MET A 151 6.35 -8.09 -27.86
CA MET A 151 6.49 -8.15 -29.31
C MET A 151 6.15 -6.80 -29.92
N ARG A 152 6.54 -6.57 -31.18
CA ARG A 152 6.28 -5.29 -31.86
C ARG A 152 5.91 -5.45 -33.33
N SER A 153 5.23 -4.46 -33.87
CA SER A 153 4.83 -4.36 -35.28
C SER A 153 4.86 -2.89 -35.74
N LYS A 154 5.10 -2.64 -37.03
CA LYS A 154 4.93 -1.30 -37.63
C LYS A 154 3.46 -0.95 -37.91
N THR A 155 2.58 -1.95 -37.89
CA THR A 155 1.15 -1.79 -38.19
C THR A 155 0.29 -2.42 -37.09
N LEU A 156 -0.77 -1.72 -36.71
CA LEU A 156 -1.79 -2.29 -35.82
C LEU A 156 -2.67 -3.25 -36.64
N THR A 157 -2.47 -4.56 -36.46
CA THR A 157 -3.12 -5.59 -37.30
C THR A 157 -3.31 -6.92 -36.56
N ALA A 158 -4.26 -7.71 -37.05
CA ALA A 158 -4.47 -9.10 -36.65
C ALA A 158 -3.51 -10.08 -37.35
N ASP A 159 -2.80 -9.65 -38.41
CA ASP A 159 -1.88 -10.51 -39.15
C ASP A 159 -0.62 -10.82 -38.33
N LYS A 160 -0.46 -12.09 -37.96
CA LYS A 160 0.70 -12.62 -37.22
C LYS A 160 2.03 -12.25 -37.86
N SER A 161 2.11 -12.20 -39.19
CA SER A 161 3.37 -11.98 -39.91
C SER A 161 3.95 -10.57 -39.72
N ALA A 162 3.11 -9.61 -39.31
CA ALA A 162 3.53 -8.24 -39.02
C ALA A 162 4.23 -8.11 -37.65
N TRP A 163 4.05 -9.07 -36.75
CA TRP A 163 4.56 -9.03 -35.38
C TRP A 163 5.86 -9.81 -35.25
N THR A 164 6.81 -9.26 -34.47
CA THR A 164 8.00 -10.01 -34.06
C THR A 164 7.63 -11.17 -33.13
N THR A 165 8.51 -12.16 -33.01
CA THR A 165 8.39 -13.18 -31.96
C THR A 165 8.47 -12.53 -30.57
N PRO A 166 7.60 -12.90 -29.61
CA PRO A 166 7.70 -12.40 -28.24
C PRO A 166 9.03 -12.76 -27.58
N VAL A 167 9.67 -11.76 -26.97
CA VAL A 167 10.92 -11.87 -26.18
C VAL A 167 10.68 -11.38 -24.74
N ASP A 168 11.62 -11.62 -23.82
CA ASP A 168 11.53 -11.07 -22.47
C ASP A 168 11.63 -9.54 -22.47
N LEU A 169 10.72 -8.88 -21.74
CA LEU A 169 10.77 -7.43 -21.57
C LEU A 169 11.79 -7.04 -20.50
N PHE A 170 11.91 -7.80 -19.41
CA PHE A 170 12.86 -7.49 -18.34
C PHE A 170 14.22 -8.13 -18.59
N ASN A 171 15.30 -7.49 -18.14
CA ASN A 171 16.66 -8.01 -18.25
C ASN A 171 16.87 -9.24 -17.35
N GLU A 172 16.50 -10.42 -17.85
CA GLU A 172 16.64 -11.70 -17.13
C GLU A 172 18.10 -12.11 -16.87
N ASN A 173 19.07 -11.41 -17.47
CA ASN A 173 20.52 -11.64 -17.35
C ASN A 173 21.21 -10.69 -16.35
N ASP A 174 20.47 -9.92 -15.56
CA ASP A 174 21.06 -9.06 -14.53
C ASP A 174 21.86 -9.89 -13.50
N PRO A 175 23.14 -9.57 -13.24
CA PRO A 175 23.99 -10.37 -12.34
C PRO A 175 23.53 -10.35 -10.87
N ASN A 176 22.66 -9.40 -10.48
CA ASN A 176 22.10 -9.31 -9.14
C ASN A 176 20.67 -9.84 -9.03
N LYS A 177 20.14 -10.45 -10.09
CA LYS A 177 18.79 -11.04 -10.14
C LYS A 177 18.52 -11.99 -8.97
N ASP A 178 19.47 -12.86 -8.65
CA ASP A 178 19.33 -13.87 -7.59
C ASP A 178 19.27 -13.26 -6.17
N LYS A 179 19.59 -11.98 -6.04
CA LYS A 179 19.53 -11.21 -4.78
C LYS A 179 18.30 -10.31 -4.69
N ALA A 180 17.45 -10.25 -5.73
CA ALA A 180 16.30 -9.36 -5.76
C ALA A 180 15.24 -9.78 -4.71
N VAL A 181 14.71 -8.81 -3.96
CA VAL A 181 13.58 -9.05 -3.04
C VAL A 181 12.29 -9.25 -3.83
N PHE A 182 12.15 -8.48 -4.90
CA PHE A 182 11.03 -8.52 -5.83
C PHE A 182 11.42 -9.26 -7.10
N PHE A 183 11.46 -10.60 -7.08
CA PHE A 183 11.81 -11.38 -8.27
C PHE A 183 10.58 -11.78 -9.11
N ALA A 184 10.83 -12.10 -10.39
CA ALA A 184 9.84 -12.51 -11.38
C ALA A 184 8.84 -11.40 -11.78
N PRO A 185 9.34 -10.28 -12.33
CA PRO A 185 8.50 -9.14 -12.73
C PRO A 185 7.46 -9.54 -13.80
N ASN A 186 6.27 -8.96 -13.68
CA ASN A 186 5.11 -9.25 -14.53
C ASN A 186 4.04 -8.15 -14.41
N HIS A 187 3.05 -8.19 -15.29
CA HIS A 187 1.84 -7.35 -15.24
C HIS A 187 2.19 -5.85 -15.24
N CYS A 188 3.12 -5.45 -16.11
CA CYS A 188 3.58 -4.07 -16.19
C CYS A 188 2.55 -3.13 -16.86
N SER A 189 2.68 -1.84 -16.62
CA SER A 189 2.00 -0.77 -17.36
C SER A 189 2.54 -0.66 -18.78
N SER A 190 1.88 0.17 -19.59
CA SER A 190 2.51 0.76 -20.76
C SER A 190 3.77 1.53 -20.37
N VAL A 191 4.73 1.62 -21.29
CA VAL A 191 5.93 2.45 -21.12
C VAL A 191 5.55 3.91 -21.29
N VAL A 192 6.04 4.75 -20.37
CA VAL A 192 5.88 6.21 -20.40
C VAL A 192 7.23 6.84 -20.65
N GLU A 193 7.30 7.70 -21.65
CA GLU A 193 8.48 8.52 -21.94
C GLU A 193 8.34 9.88 -21.24
N LEU A 194 9.41 10.34 -20.62
CA LEU A 194 9.51 11.66 -19.99
C LEU A 194 10.14 12.66 -20.94
N ASN A 195 9.97 13.96 -20.64
CA ASN A 195 10.50 15.05 -21.46
C ASN A 195 12.04 15.05 -21.60
N ASP A 196 12.76 14.37 -20.71
CA ASP A 196 14.21 14.20 -20.78
C ASP A 196 14.64 13.04 -21.70
N GLY A 197 13.68 12.36 -22.35
CA GLY A 197 13.90 11.21 -23.23
C GLY A 197 14.04 9.87 -22.49
N THR A 198 13.98 9.85 -21.16
CA THR A 198 14.00 8.59 -20.41
C THR A 198 12.64 7.90 -20.43
N SER A 199 12.65 6.58 -20.50
CA SER A 199 11.43 5.76 -20.51
C SER A 199 11.30 4.92 -19.25
N TRP A 200 10.08 4.74 -18.77
CA TRP A 200 9.79 4.09 -17.49
C TRP A 200 8.51 3.24 -17.57
N LEU A 201 8.43 2.22 -16.73
CA LEU A 201 7.19 1.45 -16.52
C LEU A 201 6.97 1.16 -15.04
N LEU A 202 5.72 0.91 -14.69
CA LEU A 202 5.30 0.46 -13.36
C LEU A 202 4.90 -1.01 -13.42
N HIS A 203 5.15 -1.78 -12.38
CA HIS A 203 4.65 -3.17 -12.29
C HIS A 203 4.53 -3.65 -10.83
N PRO A 204 3.58 -4.56 -10.52
CA PRO A 204 3.37 -5.05 -9.17
C PRO A 204 4.06 -6.41 -8.91
N VAL A 205 4.81 -6.56 -7.80
CA VAL A 205 5.43 -7.83 -7.40
C VAL A 205 5.36 -8.03 -5.88
N TRP A 206 5.28 -9.28 -5.40
CA TRP A 206 5.44 -9.59 -3.97
C TRP A 206 6.91 -9.49 -3.55
N ALA A 207 7.16 -9.12 -2.30
CA ALA A 207 8.48 -9.27 -1.68
C ALA A 207 8.74 -10.77 -1.38
N ARG A 208 9.28 -11.50 -2.34
CA ARG A 208 9.36 -12.96 -2.31
C ARG A 208 10.60 -13.51 -1.58
N ALA A 209 11.68 -12.74 -1.47
CA ALA A 209 12.96 -13.21 -0.91
C ALA A 209 12.98 -13.41 0.61
N ASN A 210 11.95 -12.99 1.34
CA ASN A 210 11.90 -13.04 2.81
C ASN A 210 11.49 -14.42 3.35
N ASN A 211 12.02 -15.54 2.82
CA ASN A 211 11.63 -16.90 3.21
C ASN A 211 10.11 -17.16 3.25
N ASN A 212 9.35 -16.46 2.38
CA ASN A 212 7.89 -16.49 2.37
C ASN A 212 7.17 -15.91 3.60
N GLU A 213 7.84 -15.07 4.39
CA GLU A 213 7.34 -14.50 5.65
C GLU A 213 6.46 -13.24 5.47
N TRP A 214 6.71 -12.40 4.47
CA TRP A 214 6.07 -11.07 4.33
C TRP A 214 5.24 -10.90 3.04
N TYR A 215 4.48 -11.94 2.68
CA TYR A 215 3.57 -11.90 1.53
C TYR A 215 2.24 -11.20 1.84
N GLY A 216 1.89 -11.04 3.12
CA GLY A 216 0.65 -10.46 3.60
C GLY A 216 0.42 -9.04 3.12
N GLN A 217 1.47 -8.25 2.85
CA GLN A 217 1.36 -6.90 2.27
C GLN A 217 0.76 -6.88 0.85
N GLY A 218 0.68 -8.04 0.19
CA GLY A 218 0.26 -8.15 -1.21
C GLY A 218 1.36 -7.73 -2.18
N ARG A 219 0.98 -7.49 -3.44
CA ARG A 219 1.91 -6.98 -4.46
C ARG A 219 2.17 -5.50 -4.24
N GLN A 220 3.42 -5.09 -4.34
CA GLN A 220 3.87 -3.71 -4.19
C GLN A 220 4.23 -3.14 -5.56
N GLY A 221 3.97 -1.85 -5.76
CA GLY A 221 4.27 -1.16 -7.02
C GLY A 221 5.76 -0.83 -7.13
N LEU A 222 6.39 -1.26 -8.23
CA LEU A 222 7.78 -0.97 -8.56
C LEU A 222 7.85 -0.08 -9.80
N LEU A 223 8.89 0.75 -9.86
CA LEU A 223 9.23 1.59 -10.99
C LEU A 223 10.57 1.12 -11.58
N ASN A 224 10.59 0.86 -12.89
CA ASN A 224 11.78 0.40 -13.59
C ASN A 224 12.01 1.23 -14.85
N GLN A 225 13.28 1.56 -15.12
CA GLN A 225 13.68 2.24 -16.34
C GLN A 225 13.63 1.28 -17.54
N VAL A 226 13.29 1.83 -18.70
CA VAL A 226 13.18 1.13 -19.98
C VAL A 226 14.15 1.78 -20.97
N ARG A 227 14.81 0.95 -21.79
CA ARG A 227 15.73 1.39 -22.84
C ARG A 227 15.37 0.75 -24.17
N TYR A 228 15.65 1.49 -25.24
CA TYR A 228 15.57 1.01 -26.61
C TYR A 228 16.96 1.01 -27.23
N ASP A 229 17.29 -0.04 -27.97
CA ASP A 229 18.51 -0.08 -28.78
C ASP A 229 18.31 0.61 -30.15
N SER A 230 19.37 0.65 -30.97
CA SER A 230 19.32 1.25 -32.31
C SER A 230 18.32 0.59 -33.25
N ASP A 231 17.99 -0.68 -33.00
CA ASP A 231 17.01 -1.44 -33.77
C ASP A 231 15.60 -1.30 -33.19
N ASN A 232 15.40 -0.47 -32.16
CA ASN A 232 14.18 -0.29 -31.36
C ASN A 232 13.74 -1.56 -30.61
N ASN A 233 14.64 -2.49 -30.28
CA ASN A 233 14.31 -3.52 -29.30
C ASN A 233 14.25 -2.89 -27.92
N VAL A 234 13.26 -3.30 -27.12
CA VAL A 234 12.99 -2.73 -25.81
C VAL A 234 13.46 -3.66 -24.72
N ILE A 235 14.07 -3.11 -23.67
CA ILE A 235 14.44 -3.82 -22.46
C ILE A 235 14.18 -2.96 -21.23
N ALA A 236 13.49 -3.53 -20.25
CA ALA A 236 13.27 -2.96 -18.93
C ALA A 236 14.30 -3.52 -17.94
N ASP A 237 14.68 -2.69 -16.99
CA ASP A 237 15.53 -3.08 -15.88
C ASP A 237 14.93 -4.18 -15.02
N TYR A 238 15.74 -5.17 -14.62
CA TYR A 238 15.31 -6.08 -13.57
C TYR A 238 15.20 -5.34 -12.22
N PRO A 239 14.17 -5.64 -11.39
CA PRO A 239 13.94 -5.01 -10.08
C PRO A 239 14.90 -5.52 -8.98
N VAL A 240 16.20 -5.26 -9.15
CA VAL A 240 17.23 -5.60 -8.15
C VAL A 240 17.29 -4.57 -7.02
N ASN A 241 17.69 -5.02 -5.82
CA ASN A 241 17.74 -4.21 -4.59
C ASN A 241 18.98 -3.30 -4.54
N MET A 242 19.12 -2.41 -5.52
CA MET A 242 20.22 -1.47 -5.59
C MET A 242 19.71 -0.05 -5.78
N VAL A 243 20.51 0.91 -5.35
CA VAL A 243 20.25 2.33 -5.62
C VAL A 243 20.22 2.55 -7.14
N LYS A 244 19.19 3.24 -7.60
CA LYS A 244 19.04 3.67 -8.99
C LYS A 244 18.79 5.17 -9.04
N ASN A 245 19.19 5.79 -10.13
CA ASN A 245 18.78 7.16 -10.39
C ASN A 245 17.26 7.20 -10.54
N ALA A 246 16.61 8.07 -9.78
CA ALA A 246 15.20 8.36 -9.96
C ALA A 246 14.97 9.08 -11.31
N PRO A 247 13.75 9.05 -11.86
CA PRO A 247 13.42 9.89 -13.01
C PRO A 247 13.70 11.37 -12.71
N LEU A 248 14.16 12.13 -13.71
CA LEU A 248 14.46 13.55 -13.57
C LEU A 248 13.18 14.39 -13.54
N LEU A 249 12.38 14.19 -12.50
CA LEU A 249 11.15 14.92 -12.24
C LEU A 249 11.34 15.80 -11.00
N PRO A 250 10.79 17.02 -10.99
CA PRO A 250 10.76 17.80 -9.77
C PRO A 250 9.96 17.05 -8.70
N SER A 251 10.33 17.24 -7.43
CA SER A 251 9.54 16.70 -6.33
C SER A 251 8.12 17.26 -6.41
N GLY A 252 7.12 16.36 -6.38
CA GLY A 252 5.71 16.75 -6.30
C GLY A 252 5.29 17.19 -4.89
N GLY A 253 6.18 17.15 -3.90
CA GLY A 253 5.85 17.38 -2.49
C GLY A 253 4.84 16.36 -1.92
N ILE A 254 4.66 15.23 -2.61
CA ILE A 254 3.77 14.14 -2.19
C ILE A 254 4.57 13.27 -1.21
N PRO A 255 4.14 13.15 0.05
CA PRO A 255 4.79 12.28 1.02
C PRO A 255 4.76 10.82 0.59
N TRP A 256 5.66 10.03 1.14
CA TRP A 256 5.71 8.59 0.96
C TRP A 256 4.34 7.94 1.25
N MET A 257 3.93 7.01 0.38
CA MET A 257 2.56 6.53 0.38
C MET A 257 2.34 5.43 1.41
N VAL A 258 2.06 5.84 2.64
CA VAL A 258 1.56 5.00 3.75
C VAL A 258 0.16 5.43 4.19
N PRO A 259 -0.59 4.61 4.94
CA PRO A 259 -1.84 5.04 5.55
C PRO A 259 -1.66 6.38 6.28
N LYS A 260 -2.56 7.32 6.04
CA LYS A 260 -2.45 8.64 6.66
C LYS A 260 -3.37 8.78 7.87
N SER A 261 -2.96 9.56 8.86
CA SER A 261 -3.88 9.98 9.92
C SER A 261 -5.03 10.83 9.38
N ASP A 262 -6.23 10.67 9.96
CA ASP A 262 -7.45 11.41 9.61
C ASP A 262 -8.23 11.77 10.88
N PHE A 263 -8.64 13.03 10.99
CA PHE A 263 -9.41 13.57 12.12
C PHE A 263 -10.88 13.80 11.76
N PHE A 264 -11.31 13.32 10.58
CA PHE A 264 -12.71 13.33 10.13
C PHE A 264 -13.42 14.69 10.14
N ASN A 265 -12.64 15.77 10.09
CA ASN A 265 -13.13 17.15 10.04
C ASN A 265 -13.57 17.59 8.63
N LYS A 266 -13.29 16.78 7.60
CA LYS A 266 -13.67 17.07 6.20
C LYS A 266 -15.08 16.55 5.92
N LYS A 267 -15.77 17.18 4.97
CA LYS A 267 -17.13 16.79 4.54
C LYS A 267 -17.19 15.43 3.79
N LYS A 268 -16.03 14.92 3.34
CA LYS A 268 -15.89 13.66 2.62
C LYS A 268 -14.68 12.92 3.16
N LEU A 269 -14.73 11.59 3.14
CA LEU A 269 -13.56 10.76 3.43
C LEU A 269 -12.45 11.09 2.44
N SER A 270 -11.21 11.09 2.94
CA SER A 270 -10.02 11.25 2.12
C SER A 270 -9.91 10.10 1.09
N PRO A 271 -9.42 10.33 -0.15
CA PRO A 271 -9.43 9.33 -1.24
C PRO A 271 -8.68 8.01 -0.98
N GLU A 272 -7.85 7.99 0.05
CA GLU A 272 -7.10 6.83 0.54
C GLU A 272 -7.94 5.83 1.36
N TRP A 273 -9.11 6.25 1.83
CA TRP A 273 -10.05 5.35 2.49
C TRP A 273 -10.81 4.54 1.44
N SER A 274 -10.95 3.26 1.72
CA SER A 274 -11.88 2.38 1.01
C SER A 274 -12.85 1.75 2.00
N PHE A 275 -14.00 1.30 1.52
CA PHE A 275 -14.86 0.40 2.31
C PHE A 275 -14.58 -1.04 1.91
N LEU A 276 -14.64 -1.94 2.88
CA LEU A 276 -14.51 -3.37 2.61
C LEU A 276 -15.84 -3.88 2.03
N GLY A 277 -15.90 -4.05 0.71
CA GLY A 277 -17.08 -4.53 -0.01
C GLY A 277 -18.16 -3.46 -0.23
N TYR A 278 -19.35 -3.90 -0.65
CA TYR A 278 -20.51 -3.07 -0.92
C TYR A 278 -20.97 -2.31 0.32
N THR A 279 -20.91 -0.99 0.25
CA THR A 279 -21.27 -0.08 1.34
C THR A 279 -22.07 1.09 0.78
N PRO A 280 -23.41 1.05 0.88
CA PRO A 280 -24.27 2.19 0.59
C PRO A 280 -23.92 3.42 1.42
N ASN A 281 -24.24 4.60 0.91
CA ASN A 281 -24.01 5.87 1.60
C ASN A 281 -24.74 5.97 2.94
N SER A 282 -25.79 5.18 3.19
CA SER A 282 -26.49 5.14 4.47
C SER A 282 -25.70 4.45 5.60
N LEU A 283 -24.61 3.77 5.29
CA LEU A 283 -23.83 3.01 6.28
C LEU A 283 -22.68 3.81 6.91
N TYR A 284 -22.51 5.07 6.54
CA TYR A 284 -21.55 5.97 7.19
C TYR A 284 -22.01 7.42 7.12
N SER A 285 -21.51 8.26 8.04
CA SER A 285 -21.77 9.70 8.00
C SER A 285 -20.59 10.48 8.58
N LEU A 286 -20.29 11.63 8.00
CA LEU A 286 -19.36 12.65 8.54
C LEU A 286 -20.12 13.91 9.01
N SER A 287 -21.45 13.92 8.86
CA SER A 287 -22.30 15.08 9.12
C SER A 287 -23.26 14.89 10.28
N ASP A 288 -23.65 13.64 10.61
CA ASP A 288 -24.53 13.35 11.75
C ASP A 288 -23.91 13.79 13.07
N ARG A 289 -22.59 13.76 13.12
CA ARG A 289 -21.76 14.28 14.20
C ARG A 289 -20.49 14.88 13.60
N SER A 290 -20.48 16.19 13.40
CA SER A 290 -19.33 16.88 12.79
C SER A 290 -18.04 16.64 13.59
N GLY A 291 -16.94 16.36 12.88
CA GLY A 291 -15.65 15.98 13.47
C GLY A 291 -15.53 14.49 13.81
N TRP A 292 -16.55 13.68 13.51
CA TRP A 292 -16.54 12.23 13.77
C TRP A 292 -16.98 11.48 12.52
N LEU A 293 -16.34 10.35 12.25
CA LEU A 293 -16.84 9.33 11.34
C LEU A 293 -17.81 8.41 12.08
N ARG A 294 -19.08 8.47 11.73
CA ARG A 294 -20.08 7.47 12.14
C ARG A 294 -20.06 6.29 11.18
N LEU A 295 -20.00 5.08 11.71
CA LEU A 295 -20.22 3.84 10.95
C LEU A 295 -21.44 3.10 11.50
N PHE A 296 -22.25 2.55 10.59
CA PHE A 296 -23.32 1.61 10.90
C PHE A 296 -22.93 0.19 10.45
N PRO A 297 -23.25 -0.86 11.23
CA PRO A 297 -23.05 -2.25 10.79
C PRO A 297 -23.74 -2.53 9.45
N LYS A 298 -23.16 -3.40 8.61
CA LYS A 298 -23.82 -3.84 7.36
C LYS A 298 -25.05 -4.69 7.66
N SER A 299 -24.94 -5.52 8.70
CA SER A 299 -26.04 -6.31 9.26
C SER A 299 -25.65 -6.79 10.67
N LEU A 300 -26.58 -7.46 11.36
CA LEU A 300 -26.33 -8.07 12.68
C LEU A 300 -25.12 -9.01 12.71
N LYS A 301 -24.78 -9.64 11.56
CA LYS A 301 -23.71 -10.63 11.45
C LYS A 301 -22.52 -10.15 10.64
N LYS A 302 -22.57 -8.93 10.11
CA LYS A 302 -21.55 -8.43 9.18
C LYS A 302 -21.09 -7.04 9.58
N ALA A 303 -19.79 -6.95 9.87
CA ALA A 303 -19.16 -5.68 10.16
C ALA A 303 -19.22 -4.74 8.95
N ASN A 304 -19.35 -3.45 9.22
CA ASN A 304 -18.93 -2.41 8.28
C ASN A 304 -17.51 -1.99 8.65
N THR A 305 -16.67 -1.77 7.64
CA THR A 305 -15.26 -1.45 7.86
C THR A 305 -14.76 -0.50 6.81
N VAL A 306 -14.18 0.59 7.27
CA VAL A 306 -13.39 1.50 6.45
C VAL A 306 -11.93 1.12 6.61
N ILE A 307 -11.22 0.96 5.49
CA ILE A 307 -9.91 0.32 5.42
C ILE A 307 -8.89 1.18 4.68
N LYS A 308 -7.62 0.97 5.06
CA LYS A 308 -6.41 1.34 4.33
C LYS A 308 -5.54 0.10 4.16
N THR A 309 -4.54 0.17 3.28
CA THR A 309 -3.52 -0.87 3.14
C THR A 309 -2.74 -1.04 4.44
N ASP A 310 -2.41 -2.27 4.80
CA ASP A 310 -1.42 -2.58 5.81
C ASP A 310 -0.02 -2.58 5.15
N ALA A 311 0.75 -1.52 5.39
CA ALA A 311 1.84 -1.14 4.48
C ALA A 311 3.27 -1.38 5.02
N GLU A 312 3.46 -1.58 6.32
CA GLU A 312 4.78 -1.58 6.95
C GLU A 312 4.87 -2.62 8.08
N HIS A 313 6.08 -2.90 8.57
CA HIS A 313 6.28 -3.91 9.63
C HIS A 313 6.25 -3.31 11.04
N ASN A 314 6.36 -1.99 11.15
CA ASN A 314 6.25 -1.27 12.42
C ASN A 314 5.39 -0.02 12.28
N TYR A 315 4.34 0.05 13.08
CA TYR A 315 3.48 1.23 13.19
C TYR A 315 2.56 1.10 14.41
N SER A 316 1.87 2.19 14.74
CA SER A 316 0.77 2.17 15.70
C SER A 316 -0.52 2.66 15.04
N LEU A 317 -1.64 2.07 15.41
CA LEU A 317 -2.97 2.55 15.08
C LEU A 317 -3.64 3.09 16.33
N ILE A 318 -4.22 4.29 16.27
CA ILE A 318 -4.97 4.86 17.39
C ILE A 318 -6.31 5.40 16.90
N THR A 319 -7.36 5.19 17.70
CA THR A 319 -8.65 5.84 17.54
C THR A 319 -9.18 6.31 18.88
N ARG A 320 -9.96 7.40 18.89
CA ARG A 320 -10.88 7.72 19.98
C ARG A 320 -12.28 7.32 19.54
N LEU A 321 -12.84 6.34 20.22
CA LEU A 321 -14.10 5.68 19.92
C LEU A 321 -15.18 6.16 20.90
N ASN A 322 -16.38 6.47 20.40
CA ASN A 322 -17.59 6.56 21.20
C ASN A 322 -18.55 5.45 20.76
N PHE A 323 -18.78 4.48 21.65
CA PHE A 323 -19.60 3.31 21.39
C PHE A 323 -20.35 2.85 22.64
N ASN A 324 -21.62 2.52 22.47
CA ASN A 324 -22.47 2.00 23.53
C ASN A 324 -23.04 0.63 23.12
N PRO A 325 -22.31 -0.48 23.35
CA PRO A 325 -22.78 -1.81 22.98
C PRO A 325 -24.00 -2.22 23.82
N HIS A 326 -24.98 -2.89 23.22
CA HIS A 326 -26.18 -3.41 23.91
C HIS A 326 -26.19 -4.94 24.00
N SER A 327 -25.31 -5.61 23.26
CA SER A 327 -25.14 -7.06 23.25
C SER A 327 -23.67 -7.43 23.16
N THR A 328 -23.35 -8.71 23.44
CA THR A 328 -22.00 -9.27 23.27
C THR A 328 -21.60 -9.41 21.80
N SER A 329 -22.55 -9.30 20.87
CA SER A 329 -22.28 -9.27 19.42
C SER A 329 -21.93 -7.88 18.89
N ASP A 330 -22.21 -6.84 19.67
CA ASP A 330 -21.89 -5.46 19.32
C ASP A 330 -20.40 -5.23 19.57
N GLU A 331 -19.66 -4.92 18.53
CA GLU A 331 -18.23 -4.63 18.60
C GLU A 331 -17.90 -3.37 17.82
N ALA A 332 -17.01 -2.54 18.34
CA ALA A 332 -16.42 -1.45 17.58
C ALA A 332 -14.97 -1.18 17.99
N GLY A 333 -14.10 -0.91 17.02
CA GLY A 333 -12.70 -0.64 17.29
C GLY A 333 -11.82 -0.64 16.05
N ILE A 334 -10.56 -1.04 16.25
CA ILE A 334 -9.54 -1.16 15.20
C ILE A 334 -9.41 -2.64 14.84
N ARG A 335 -9.20 -2.93 13.55
CA ARG A 335 -8.83 -4.28 13.10
C ARG A 335 -7.80 -4.28 11.98
N ILE A 336 -6.99 -5.34 11.93
CA ILE A 336 -6.18 -5.77 10.80
C ILE A 336 -6.80 -7.06 10.27
N ILE A 337 -6.97 -7.16 8.95
CA ILE A 337 -7.63 -8.29 8.27
C ILE A 337 -6.76 -8.77 7.13
N ASN A 338 -6.74 -10.07 6.88
CA ASN A 338 -6.16 -10.61 5.66
C ASN A 338 -7.13 -10.52 4.47
N GLY A 339 -6.61 -10.71 3.26
CA GLY A 339 -7.39 -10.57 2.04
C GLY A 339 -8.46 -11.64 1.79
N LEU A 340 -8.36 -12.79 2.46
CA LEU A 340 -9.42 -13.80 2.47
C LEU A 340 -10.54 -13.49 3.48
N GLU A 341 -10.34 -12.48 4.34
CA GLU A 341 -11.28 -12.10 5.39
C GLU A 341 -11.62 -13.25 6.36
N ASP A 342 -10.64 -14.10 6.67
CA ASP A 342 -10.78 -15.22 7.62
C ASP A 342 -9.87 -15.09 8.85
N LEU A 343 -8.91 -14.16 8.82
CA LEU A 343 -8.06 -13.80 9.96
C LEU A 343 -8.23 -12.33 10.33
N PHE A 344 -8.43 -12.09 11.62
CA PHE A 344 -8.70 -10.76 12.17
C PHE A 344 -7.91 -10.54 13.46
N ALA A 345 -7.01 -9.56 13.47
CA ALA A 345 -6.45 -9.02 14.71
C ALA A 345 -7.24 -7.77 15.11
N LYS A 346 -7.73 -7.69 16.35
CA LYS A 346 -8.70 -6.67 16.77
C LYS A 346 -8.38 -6.11 18.15
N ILE A 347 -8.57 -4.80 18.34
CA ILE A 347 -8.71 -4.14 19.64
C ILE A 347 -10.06 -3.39 19.63
N TYR A 348 -10.95 -3.70 20.55
CA TYR A 348 -12.36 -3.26 20.44
C TYR A 348 -13.10 -3.19 21.78
N CYS A 349 -14.19 -2.43 21.79
CA CYS A 349 -15.14 -2.34 22.91
C CYS A 349 -16.35 -3.26 22.64
N THR A 350 -16.81 -3.98 23.66
CA THR A 350 -18.01 -4.84 23.61
C THR A 350 -18.59 -5.05 25.03
N LEU A 351 -19.55 -5.97 25.18
CA LEU A 351 -20.02 -6.48 26.46
C LEU A 351 -19.47 -7.89 26.75
N ASP A 352 -19.21 -8.20 28.02
CA ASP A 352 -18.97 -9.56 28.50
C ASP A 352 -20.29 -10.36 28.66
N SER A 353 -20.18 -11.61 29.09
CA SER A 353 -21.34 -12.48 29.37
C SER A 353 -22.27 -11.95 30.48
N ASN A 354 -21.75 -11.13 31.39
CA ASN A 354 -22.50 -10.46 32.45
C ASN A 354 -23.06 -9.10 32.03
N ARG A 355 -22.94 -8.74 30.75
CA ARG A 355 -23.32 -7.45 30.16
C ARG A 355 -22.56 -6.23 30.73
N GLN A 356 -21.35 -6.43 31.22
CA GLN A 356 -20.43 -5.38 31.60
C GLN A 356 -19.58 -4.96 30.40
N LYS A 357 -19.24 -3.68 30.31
CA LYS A 357 -18.41 -3.18 29.22
C LYS A 357 -16.98 -3.66 29.42
N VAL A 358 -16.39 -4.18 28.35
CA VAL A 358 -15.00 -4.66 28.33
C VAL A 358 -14.26 -4.13 27.11
N ILE A 359 -12.95 -4.02 27.23
CA ILE A 359 -12.03 -3.88 26.10
C ILE A 359 -11.42 -5.25 25.79
N CYS A 360 -11.44 -5.64 24.53
CA CYS A 360 -10.93 -6.92 24.07
C CYS A 360 -9.78 -6.74 23.09
N PHE A 361 -8.71 -7.53 23.24
CA PHE A 361 -7.63 -7.68 22.28
C PHE A 361 -7.57 -9.13 21.82
N SER A 362 -7.65 -9.39 20.53
CA SER A 362 -7.79 -10.76 20.01
C SER A 362 -7.13 -10.97 18.66
N PHE A 363 -6.67 -12.20 18.43
CA PHE A 363 -6.31 -12.71 17.11
C PHE A 363 -6.48 -14.24 17.10
N ASP A 364 -7.13 -14.76 16.05
CA ASP A 364 -7.50 -16.18 15.93
C ASP A 364 -8.18 -16.73 17.21
N LYS A 365 -7.56 -17.69 17.90
CA LYS A 365 -8.09 -18.31 19.13
C LYS A 365 -7.68 -17.56 20.40
N VAL A 366 -6.76 -16.60 20.30
CA VAL A 366 -6.27 -15.85 21.45
C VAL A 366 -7.16 -14.64 21.66
N ARG A 367 -7.68 -14.48 22.88
CA ARG A 367 -8.48 -13.33 23.28
C ARG A 367 -8.15 -12.96 24.72
N TYR A 368 -7.83 -11.69 24.93
CA TYR A 368 -7.73 -11.03 26.22
C TYR A 368 -8.90 -10.06 26.39
N GLU A 369 -9.36 -9.91 27.62
CA GLU A 369 -10.36 -8.91 27.99
C GLU A 369 -9.99 -8.23 29.30
N ILE A 370 -10.42 -6.98 29.45
CA ILE A 370 -10.29 -6.20 30.68
C ILE A 370 -11.52 -5.31 30.84
N ASP A 371 -11.93 -5.07 32.09
CA ASP A 371 -13.07 -4.21 32.41
C ASP A 371 -12.87 -2.79 31.86
N ASN A 372 -13.88 -2.29 31.16
CA ASN A 372 -13.92 -0.91 30.70
C ASN A 372 -14.60 -0.02 31.76
N THR A 373 -13.77 0.54 32.64
CA THR A 373 -14.21 1.50 33.68
C THR A 373 -14.36 2.93 33.18
N ILE A 374 -13.97 3.21 31.92
CA ILE A 374 -13.96 4.56 31.32
C ILE A 374 -15.34 4.93 30.76
N GLY A 375 -16.08 3.94 30.25
CA GLY A 375 -17.41 4.13 29.66
C GLY A 375 -17.39 4.17 28.13
N ASN A 376 -18.25 4.99 27.52
CA ASN A 376 -18.51 4.93 26.06
C ASN A 376 -17.39 5.53 25.23
N THR A 377 -16.74 6.58 25.75
CA THR A 377 -15.69 7.31 25.01
C THR A 377 -14.33 6.85 25.50
N VAL A 378 -13.64 6.05 24.69
CA VAL A 378 -12.38 5.40 25.03
C VAL A 378 -11.38 5.54 23.89
N TRP A 379 -10.10 5.65 24.23
CA TRP A 379 -9.01 5.56 23.27
C TRP A 379 -8.59 4.10 23.12
N LEU A 380 -8.44 3.63 21.89
CA LEU A 380 -7.92 2.30 21.58
C LEU A 380 -6.63 2.46 20.78
N LYS A 381 -5.63 1.64 21.09
CA LYS A 381 -4.36 1.60 20.37
C LYS A 381 -3.95 0.16 20.07
N LEU A 382 -3.43 -0.04 18.87
CA LEU A 382 -2.81 -1.28 18.43
C LEU A 382 -1.39 -0.95 17.98
N GLU A 383 -0.38 -1.53 18.61
CA GLU A 383 1.02 -1.42 18.20
C GLU A 383 1.42 -2.67 17.43
N ARG A 384 2.10 -2.49 16.29
CA ARG A 384 2.72 -3.56 15.51
C ARG A 384 4.22 -3.42 15.51
N ASN A 385 4.89 -4.50 15.89
CA ASN A 385 6.34 -4.66 15.87
C ASN A 385 6.65 -5.99 15.18
N ASP A 386 7.00 -5.92 13.89
CA ASP A 386 7.10 -7.09 13.02
C ASP A 386 5.81 -7.95 13.12
N HIS A 387 5.95 -9.22 13.52
CA HIS A 387 4.84 -10.16 13.70
C HIS A 387 4.19 -10.10 15.08
N GLU A 388 4.51 -9.13 15.92
CA GLU A 388 3.92 -9.02 17.26
C GLU A 388 2.98 -7.82 17.32
N LEU A 389 1.75 -8.05 17.79
CA LEU A 389 0.78 -7.01 18.10
C LEU A 389 0.60 -6.84 19.60
N THR A 390 0.46 -5.60 20.06
CA THR A 390 0.07 -5.28 21.44
C THR A 390 -1.12 -4.33 21.45
N GLY A 391 -2.19 -4.71 22.17
CA GLY A 391 -3.40 -3.91 22.32
C GLY A 391 -3.40 -3.08 23.60
N PHE A 392 -3.86 -1.83 23.50
CA PHE A 392 -3.98 -0.91 24.64
C PHE A 392 -5.29 -0.12 24.60
N PHE A 393 -5.67 0.40 25.76
CA PHE A 393 -6.73 1.40 25.87
C PHE A 393 -6.34 2.54 26.82
N SER A 394 -7.07 3.66 26.74
CA SER A 394 -6.80 4.84 27.56
C SER A 394 -8.04 5.72 27.72
N SER A 395 -8.09 6.48 28.82
CA SER A 395 -9.09 7.53 29.05
C SER A 395 -8.69 8.87 28.43
N ASP A 396 -7.40 9.11 28.24
CA ASP A 396 -6.84 10.42 27.88
C ASP A 396 -5.93 10.41 26.63
N GLY A 397 -5.64 9.23 26.06
CA GLY A 397 -4.74 9.07 24.91
C GLY A 397 -3.26 9.32 25.25
N LYS A 398 -2.93 9.39 26.55
CA LYS A 398 -1.58 9.65 27.08
C LYS A 398 -1.11 8.50 27.95
N LYS A 399 -1.94 8.04 28.89
CA LYS A 399 -1.65 6.89 29.76
C LYS A 399 -2.32 5.65 29.20
N TRP A 400 -1.52 4.73 28.67
CA TRP A 400 -1.99 3.50 28.03
C TRP A 400 -1.98 2.35 29.02
N ILE A 401 -3.07 1.58 29.03
CA ILE A 401 -3.21 0.35 29.81
C ILE A 401 -3.21 -0.81 28.82
N PRO A 402 -2.32 -1.80 28.97
CA PRO A 402 -2.27 -2.96 28.09
C PRO A 402 -3.48 -3.88 28.30
N VAL A 403 -3.94 -4.52 27.23
CA VAL A 403 -5.01 -5.51 27.25
C VAL A 403 -4.38 -6.89 27.03
N GLY A 404 -3.95 -7.53 28.11
CA GLY A 404 -3.28 -8.83 28.07
C GLY A 404 -1.85 -8.78 27.55
N HIS A 405 -1.39 -9.89 26.97
CA HIS A 405 -0.04 -10.01 26.42
C HIS A 405 0.01 -9.69 24.93
N LYS A 406 1.21 -9.52 24.39
CA LYS A 406 1.43 -9.43 22.94
C LYS A 406 0.98 -10.73 22.24
N ILE A 407 0.47 -10.60 21.02
CA ILE A 407 0.03 -11.73 20.20
C ILE A 407 0.85 -11.77 18.91
N ASN A 408 1.39 -12.96 18.62
CA ASN A 408 2.04 -13.23 17.34
C ASN A 408 0.99 -13.34 16.22
N VAL A 409 1.22 -12.61 15.12
CA VAL A 409 0.36 -12.54 13.95
C VAL A 409 1.06 -12.94 12.65
N GLU A 410 2.15 -13.72 12.71
CA GLU A 410 2.87 -14.23 11.53
C GLU A 410 1.92 -14.90 10.52
N ALA A 411 0.82 -15.50 10.99
CA ALA A 411 -0.20 -16.10 10.14
C ALA A 411 -0.91 -15.10 9.18
N LEU A 412 -0.93 -13.80 9.50
CA LEU A 412 -1.38 -12.74 8.58
C LEU A 412 -0.36 -12.44 7.47
N ASP A 413 0.93 -12.66 7.73
CA ASP A 413 2.02 -12.14 6.90
C ASP A 413 2.61 -13.19 5.97
N ARG A 414 2.62 -14.46 6.42
CA ARG A 414 3.22 -15.54 5.65
C ARG A 414 2.49 -15.82 4.33
N PHE A 415 3.21 -16.44 3.41
CA PHE A 415 2.68 -16.92 2.16
C PHE A 415 1.47 -17.85 2.37
N SER A 416 0.43 -17.62 1.59
CA SER A 416 -0.71 -18.52 1.46
C SER A 416 -0.86 -18.95 0.00
N ARG A 417 -1.26 -20.22 -0.22
CA ARG A 417 -1.45 -20.76 -1.58
C ARG A 417 -2.56 -20.06 -2.38
N ASN A 418 -3.45 -19.34 -1.69
CA ASN A 418 -4.51 -18.54 -2.28
C ASN A 418 -4.08 -17.08 -2.53
N PHE A 419 -2.78 -16.77 -2.38
CA PHE A 419 -2.20 -15.45 -2.61
C PHE A 419 -2.89 -14.33 -1.82
N ASN A 420 -3.32 -14.64 -0.58
CA ASN A 420 -4.10 -13.75 0.28
C ASN A 420 -5.32 -13.13 -0.43
N GLY A 421 -6.02 -13.94 -1.23
CA GLY A 421 -7.17 -13.48 -2.02
C GLY A 421 -6.83 -12.45 -3.08
N TRP A 422 -5.59 -12.47 -3.59
CA TRP A 422 -5.05 -11.53 -4.60
C TRP A 422 -5.00 -10.08 -4.14
N SER A 423 -5.05 -9.86 -2.84
CA SER A 423 -4.93 -8.56 -2.20
C SER A 423 -3.79 -8.58 -1.18
N GLY A 424 -3.73 -7.54 -0.36
CA GLY A 424 -2.87 -7.49 0.82
C GLY A 424 -3.73 -7.27 2.06
N ASN A 425 -3.11 -7.46 3.21
CA ASN A 425 -3.68 -7.16 4.50
C ASN A 425 -4.19 -5.72 4.51
N ARG A 426 -5.29 -5.51 5.21
CA ARG A 426 -5.94 -4.22 5.36
C ARG A 426 -6.08 -3.90 6.83
N GLN A 427 -6.05 -2.63 7.15
CA GLN A 427 -6.26 -2.14 8.51
C GLN A 427 -7.26 -1.01 8.53
N GLY A 428 -7.96 -0.82 9.64
CA GLY A 428 -8.86 0.31 9.78
C GLY A 428 -9.85 0.18 10.92
N LEU A 429 -10.95 0.92 10.78
CA LEU A 429 -11.99 1.07 11.80
C LEU A 429 -13.19 0.21 11.43
N TYR A 430 -13.81 -0.44 12.41
CA TYR A 430 -14.95 -1.32 12.17
C TYR A 430 -16.03 -1.19 13.24
N VAL A 431 -17.26 -1.52 12.83
CA VAL A 431 -18.41 -1.70 13.71
C VAL A 431 -19.19 -2.95 13.29
N GLN A 432 -19.66 -3.72 14.26
CA GLN A 432 -20.44 -4.95 14.08
C GLN A 432 -21.61 -4.98 15.07
N GLY A 433 -22.66 -5.72 14.70
CA GLY A 433 -23.83 -5.95 15.55
C GLY A 433 -25.00 -5.08 15.11
N ALA A 434 -25.71 -4.50 16.06
CA ALA A 434 -26.89 -3.68 15.81
C ALA A 434 -26.64 -2.16 15.97
N ASN A 435 -25.56 -1.78 16.66
CA ASN A 435 -25.33 -0.41 17.09
C ASN A 435 -24.28 0.30 16.23
N PHE A 436 -24.49 1.59 15.96
CA PHE A 436 -23.49 2.43 15.30
C PHE A 436 -22.34 2.80 16.25
N ALA A 437 -21.21 3.19 15.68
CA ALA A 437 -20.06 3.71 16.42
C ALA A 437 -19.57 5.03 15.80
N ASP A 438 -19.16 5.96 16.65
CA ASP A 438 -18.53 7.21 16.23
C ASP A 438 -17.02 7.14 16.48
N PHE A 439 -16.22 7.47 15.47
CA PHE A 439 -14.76 7.54 15.53
C PHE A 439 -14.32 8.98 15.30
N ASP A 440 -13.59 9.55 16.25
CA ASP A 440 -13.13 10.95 16.20
C ASP A 440 -11.87 11.11 15.35
N LEU A 441 -11.02 10.10 15.35
CA LEU A 441 -9.74 10.11 14.65
C LEU A 441 -9.29 8.70 14.31
N TYR A 442 -8.44 8.62 13.31
CA TYR A 442 -7.58 7.49 13.02
C TYR A 442 -6.16 8.03 12.92
N ILE A 443 -5.25 7.55 13.76
CA ILE A 443 -3.83 7.88 13.67
C ILE A 443 -3.09 6.66 13.15
N TYR A 444 -2.29 6.87 12.11
CA TYR A 444 -1.27 5.94 11.66
C TYR A 444 0.10 6.47 12.10
N ARG A 445 0.90 5.61 12.75
CA ARG A 445 2.25 5.90 13.26
C ARG A 445 2.30 7.15 14.15
N ASP A 446 2.00 6.95 15.42
CA ASP A 446 2.06 7.98 16.45
C ASP A 446 3.50 8.32 16.81
N ALA A 447 3.89 9.60 16.75
CA ALA A 447 5.25 10.05 17.07
C ALA A 447 5.69 9.69 18.51
N TYR A 448 4.73 9.47 19.40
CA TYR A 448 4.92 9.21 20.83
C TYR A 448 4.87 7.71 21.18
N THR A 449 4.91 6.86 20.16
CA THR A 449 5.12 5.42 20.25
C THR A 449 6.51 5.10 19.72
N PRO A 450 7.29 4.19 20.33
CA PRO A 450 8.59 3.80 19.79
C PRO A 450 8.48 3.37 18.32
N ILE A 451 9.32 3.97 17.48
CA ILE A 451 9.48 3.63 16.07
C ILE A 451 10.77 2.83 15.94
N LEU A 452 10.66 1.62 15.40
CA LEU A 452 11.80 0.70 15.23
C LEU A 452 12.72 1.21 14.13
N ALA A 453 14.01 1.35 14.42
CA ALA A 453 14.95 1.97 13.50
C ALA A 453 15.28 1.07 12.29
N GLU A 454 15.21 -0.23 12.47
CA GLU A 454 15.48 -1.24 11.44
C GLU A 454 14.34 -1.46 10.44
N CYS A 455 13.22 -0.74 10.59
CA CYS A 455 12.05 -0.79 9.72
C CYS A 455 11.82 0.53 8.96
N PRO A 456 12.81 1.12 8.27
CA PRO A 456 12.57 2.32 7.50
C PRO A 456 11.71 2.02 6.27
N ALA A 457 10.86 2.98 5.90
CA ALA A 457 10.08 2.95 4.67
C ALA A 457 10.99 3.04 3.42
N ASN A 458 12.12 3.75 3.54
CA ASN A 458 13.17 3.83 2.54
C ASN A 458 14.51 4.19 3.21
N GLN A 459 15.64 3.86 2.60
CA GLN A 459 16.95 4.12 3.20
C GLN A 459 18.08 4.18 2.17
N PHE A 460 19.22 4.75 2.59
CA PHE A 460 20.48 4.76 1.83
C PHE A 460 21.65 4.43 2.76
N GLY A 461 22.49 3.48 2.34
CA GLY A 461 23.73 3.07 3.02
C GLY A 461 23.55 2.16 4.25
N THR A 462 22.37 2.16 4.87
CA THR A 462 22.06 1.38 6.08
C THR A 462 21.54 -0.03 5.78
N THR A 463 21.61 -0.91 6.78
CA THR A 463 21.08 -2.28 6.70
C THR A 463 20.41 -2.69 8.02
N LYS A 464 19.52 -3.69 7.97
CA LYS A 464 18.99 -4.37 9.17
C LYS A 464 19.99 -5.45 9.58
N THR A 465 20.40 -5.47 10.85
CA THR A 465 21.16 -6.57 11.45
C THR A 465 20.54 -6.97 12.79
N VAL A 466 20.98 -8.11 13.33
CA VAL A 466 20.58 -8.60 14.66
C VAL A 466 21.82 -8.70 15.53
N LEU A 467 21.80 -8.03 16.67
CA LEU A 467 22.89 -8.08 17.65
C LEU A 467 22.98 -9.47 18.32
N PRO A 468 24.11 -9.83 18.95
CA PRO A 468 24.28 -11.13 19.61
C PRO A 468 23.25 -11.46 20.70
N ASP A 469 22.60 -10.46 21.28
CA ASP A 469 21.51 -10.61 22.26
C ASP A 469 20.11 -10.76 21.61
N GLY A 470 20.05 -10.84 20.28
CA GLY A 470 18.83 -11.02 19.51
C GLY A 470 18.08 -9.74 19.19
N ILE A 471 18.62 -8.56 19.52
CA ILE A 471 17.96 -7.28 19.25
C ILE A 471 18.19 -6.87 17.78
N PRO A 472 17.12 -6.69 16.96
CA PRO A 472 17.25 -6.10 15.64
C PRO A 472 17.63 -4.61 15.74
N VAL A 473 18.49 -4.16 14.84
CA VAL A 473 18.97 -2.77 14.81
C VAL A 473 19.16 -2.29 13.37
N LEU A 474 19.05 -0.97 13.18
CA LEU A 474 19.59 -0.27 12.03
C LEU A 474 21.09 -0.17 12.19
N ASP A 475 21.80 -0.68 11.20
CA ASP A 475 23.24 -0.88 11.22
C ASP A 475 23.87 -0.43 9.89
N ASN A 476 25.19 -0.61 9.77
CA ASN A 476 26.01 -0.18 8.65
C ASN A 476 25.90 1.34 8.40
N ILE A 477 25.72 2.10 9.48
CA ILE A 477 25.53 3.55 9.43
C ILE A 477 26.88 4.25 9.28
N HIS A 478 27.04 5.01 8.19
CA HIS A 478 28.18 5.85 7.89
C HIS A 478 27.78 7.32 7.70
N ASN A 479 28.77 8.17 7.44
CA ASN A 479 28.54 9.59 7.13
C ASN A 479 27.70 9.74 5.85
N ASN A 480 26.69 10.62 5.88
CA ASN A 480 25.72 10.89 4.80
C ASN A 480 24.70 9.79 4.49
N ASP A 481 24.71 8.68 5.23
CA ASP A 481 23.63 7.70 5.18
C ASP A 481 22.33 8.28 5.75
N TRP A 482 21.19 7.69 5.38
CA TRP A 482 19.89 8.12 5.91
C TRP A 482 18.83 7.01 5.92
N ALA A 483 17.85 7.15 6.81
CA ALA A 483 16.69 6.29 6.93
C ALA A 483 15.39 7.11 7.05
N LEU A 484 14.37 6.77 6.26
CA LEU A 484 13.07 7.43 6.18
C LEU A 484 11.99 6.62 6.90
N TYR A 485 11.18 7.30 7.72
CA TYR A 485 10.01 6.76 8.41
C TYR A 485 8.80 7.59 8.01
N ALA A 486 7.95 7.01 7.18
CA ALA A 486 6.85 7.72 6.53
C ALA A 486 5.66 8.00 7.46
N GLY A 487 4.98 9.12 7.26
CA GLY A 487 3.65 9.37 7.81
C GLY A 487 3.54 9.46 9.34
N VAL A 488 4.58 9.91 10.03
CA VAL A 488 4.60 10.09 11.50
C VAL A 488 3.68 11.23 11.92
N GLU A 489 2.74 10.97 12.83
CA GLU A 489 1.77 11.94 13.35
C GLU A 489 2.26 12.59 14.66
N PHE A 490 2.53 13.90 14.60
CA PHE A 490 3.02 14.69 15.73
C PHE A 490 1.90 15.34 16.55
N GLY A 491 0.66 15.31 16.08
CA GLY A 491 -0.47 15.92 16.77
C GLY A 491 -1.03 17.13 16.06
N SER A 492 -2.20 17.56 16.52
CA SER A 492 -2.95 18.69 15.98
C SER A 492 -3.78 19.31 17.11
N LYS A 493 -4.66 20.26 16.78
CA LYS A 493 -5.66 20.75 17.75
C LYS A 493 -6.59 19.62 18.25
N ASP A 494 -6.84 18.61 17.42
CA ASP A 494 -7.78 17.51 17.70
C ASP A 494 -7.06 16.33 18.39
N TYR A 495 -5.74 16.22 18.19
CA TYR A 495 -4.85 15.35 18.97
C TYR A 495 -3.75 16.20 19.63
N ASN A 496 -4.12 16.80 20.77
CA ASN A 496 -3.35 17.84 21.47
C ASN A 496 -2.03 17.32 22.07
N LYS A 497 -1.07 17.10 21.17
CA LYS A 497 0.33 16.79 21.44
C LYS A 497 1.19 17.65 20.51
N ILE A 498 2.35 18.05 21.00
CA ILE A 498 3.35 18.82 20.26
C ILE A 498 4.70 18.29 20.70
N SER A 499 5.47 17.69 19.79
CA SER A 499 6.80 17.19 20.13
C SER A 499 7.71 18.37 20.41
N ASP A 500 8.52 18.28 21.47
CA ASP A 500 9.57 19.26 21.77
C ASP A 500 10.93 18.60 22.08
N SER A 501 10.98 17.28 21.97
CA SER A 501 12.19 16.48 22.11
C SER A 501 12.04 15.11 21.43
N ILE A 502 13.20 14.49 21.21
CA ILE A 502 13.36 13.14 20.70
C ILE A 502 14.30 12.37 21.63
N SER A 503 14.02 11.08 21.81
CA SER A 503 14.91 10.10 22.44
C SER A 503 15.26 9.02 21.42
N ILE A 504 16.55 8.76 21.25
CA ILE A 504 17.08 7.74 20.33
C ILE A 504 17.81 6.69 21.15
N SER A 505 17.41 5.43 21.01
CA SER A 505 18.03 4.26 21.61
C SER A 505 19.15 3.76 20.69
N ALA A 506 20.40 3.94 21.12
CA ALA A 506 21.60 3.67 20.32
C ALA A 506 22.75 3.05 21.12
N SER A 507 23.66 2.37 20.44
CA SER A 507 24.94 1.93 21.00
C SER A 507 26.10 2.21 20.04
N CYS A 508 27.28 2.47 20.60
CA CYS A 508 28.43 2.95 19.84
C CYS A 508 29.75 2.48 20.46
N ILE A 509 30.62 1.87 19.66
CA ILE A 509 31.97 1.47 20.08
C ILE A 509 33.06 2.44 19.62
N ASN A 510 32.76 3.27 18.62
CA ASN A 510 33.69 4.23 18.04
C ASN A 510 33.51 5.62 18.66
N LYS A 511 34.00 6.68 18.01
CA LYS A 511 33.88 8.06 18.53
C LYS A 511 32.41 8.54 18.59
N GLY A 512 31.52 7.92 17.83
CA GLY A 512 30.12 8.32 17.68
C GLY A 512 29.92 9.32 16.53
N GLY A 513 28.81 10.01 16.57
CA GLY A 513 28.39 10.93 15.53
C GLY A 513 27.13 11.68 15.91
N LYS A 514 26.37 12.11 14.91
CA LYS A 514 25.11 12.82 15.09
C LYS A 514 24.02 12.19 14.23
N VAL A 515 22.80 12.26 14.75
CA VAL A 515 21.58 12.02 14.00
C VAL A 515 20.89 13.36 13.81
N GLU A 516 20.85 13.85 12.57
CA GLU A 516 20.01 14.99 12.18
C GLU A 516 18.61 14.48 11.86
N VAL A 517 17.58 15.10 12.45
CA VAL A 517 16.18 14.72 12.27
C VAL A 517 15.53 15.73 11.35
N TRP A 518 15.22 15.30 10.13
CA TRP A 518 14.64 16.12 9.07
C TRP A 518 13.18 15.75 8.82
N LEU A 519 12.34 16.74 8.53
CA LEU A 519 10.95 16.53 8.12
C LEU A 519 10.79 16.73 6.62
N ASP A 520 10.04 15.82 6.00
CA ASP A 520 9.55 15.80 4.61
C ASP A 520 10.61 15.69 3.50
N SER A 521 11.84 16.16 3.73
CA SER A 521 12.98 15.96 2.82
C SER A 521 14.31 16.31 3.51
N ILE A 522 15.39 15.60 3.19
CA ILE A 522 16.75 15.96 3.61
C ILE A 522 17.38 17.09 2.76
N ASP A 523 16.83 17.37 1.59
CA ASP A 523 17.36 18.39 0.66
C ASP A 523 16.61 19.73 0.80
N THR A 524 15.28 19.66 0.90
CA THR A 524 14.40 20.84 0.89
C THR A 524 13.51 20.95 2.13
N GLY A 525 13.59 19.96 3.02
CA GLY A 525 12.77 19.90 4.21
C GLY A 525 13.36 20.70 5.36
N LYS A 526 12.92 20.38 6.57
CA LYS A 526 13.29 21.13 7.78
C LYS A 526 13.98 20.22 8.78
N GLU A 527 15.22 20.54 9.12
CA GLU A 527 15.87 19.97 10.30
C GLU A 527 15.19 20.47 11.57
N ILE A 528 14.73 19.56 12.42
CA ILE A 528 14.06 19.87 13.68
C ILE A 528 14.88 19.53 14.92
N ALA A 529 15.90 18.67 14.81
CA ALA A 529 16.79 18.32 15.90
C ALA A 529 18.11 17.75 15.40
N THR A 530 19.17 17.93 16.19
CA THR A 530 20.43 17.19 16.05
C THR A 530 20.71 16.46 17.35
N CYS A 531 20.76 15.12 17.33
CA CYS A 531 21.06 14.30 18.50
C CYS A 531 22.47 13.75 18.44
N LYS A 532 23.30 14.03 19.46
CA LYS A 532 24.68 13.53 19.52
C LYS A 532 24.69 12.13 20.14
N ILE A 533 25.22 11.16 19.39
CA ILE A 533 25.43 9.79 19.86
C ILE A 533 26.90 9.64 20.23
N THR A 534 27.18 9.25 21.47
CA THR A 534 28.55 9.06 21.97
C THR A 534 28.83 7.59 22.26
N ASN A 535 30.11 7.26 22.35
CA ASN A 535 30.58 5.93 22.74
C ASN A 535 29.86 5.39 24.00
N THR A 536 29.34 4.17 23.90
CA THR A 536 28.68 3.43 25.00
C THR A 536 29.55 2.28 25.52
N GLY A 537 30.73 2.05 24.95
CA GLY A 537 31.72 1.05 25.33
C GLY A 537 31.47 -0.34 24.74
N SER A 538 30.25 -0.61 24.27
CA SER A 538 29.86 -1.90 23.66
C SER A 538 28.59 -1.73 22.83
N LEU A 539 28.47 -2.50 21.74
CA LEU A 539 27.23 -2.58 20.97
C LEU A 539 26.06 -3.17 21.77
N LEU A 540 26.35 -3.98 22.79
CA LEU A 540 25.34 -4.53 23.71
C LEU A 540 24.93 -3.53 24.80
N ASN A 541 25.62 -2.40 24.93
CA ASN A 541 25.28 -1.34 25.88
C ASN A 541 24.44 -0.27 25.19
N MET A 542 23.14 -0.55 25.03
CA MET A 542 22.15 0.37 24.46
C MET A 542 21.84 1.51 25.45
N LYS A 543 21.91 2.75 24.99
CA LYS A 543 21.59 3.95 25.79
C LYS A 543 20.63 4.87 25.06
N ASN A 544 19.84 5.62 25.81
CA ASN A 544 19.00 6.67 25.28
C ASN A 544 19.78 7.99 25.20
N PHE A 545 19.80 8.56 24.00
CA PHE A 545 20.35 9.88 23.71
C PHE A 545 19.20 10.82 23.38
N THR A 546 19.19 12.03 23.96
CA THR A 546 18.09 12.97 23.80
C THR A 546 18.53 14.27 23.16
N ALA A 547 17.61 14.88 22.40
CA ALA A 547 17.77 16.22 21.84
C ALA A 547 16.44 16.97 21.90
N ARG A 548 16.52 18.30 22.01
CA ARG A 548 15.35 19.18 21.86
C ARG A 548 14.95 19.22 20.38
N THR A 549 13.66 19.12 20.11
CA THR A 549 13.12 19.38 18.77
C THR A 549 12.54 20.78 18.70
N ILE A 550 12.54 21.36 17.50
CA ILE A 550 11.62 22.45 17.19
C ILE A 550 10.19 21.91 17.40
N PRO A 551 9.31 22.65 18.11
CA PRO A 551 7.91 22.26 18.29
C PRO A 551 7.25 21.85 16.97
N THR A 552 6.81 20.60 16.88
CA THR A 552 6.30 20.00 15.64
C THR A 552 4.88 19.46 15.86
N THR A 553 4.02 19.68 14.87
CA THR A 553 2.63 19.20 14.75
C THR A 553 2.35 18.78 13.31
N GLY A 554 1.32 17.97 13.09
CA GLY A 554 0.94 17.48 11.78
C GLY A 554 1.59 16.15 11.46
N ARG A 555 1.30 15.66 10.26
CA ARG A 555 1.87 14.42 9.75
C ARG A 555 3.04 14.72 8.83
N HIS A 556 4.18 14.10 9.10
CA HIS A 556 5.42 14.30 8.35
C HIS A 556 6.10 12.97 8.03
N ASP A 557 6.85 12.98 6.93
CA ASP A 557 7.87 11.96 6.72
C ASP A 557 9.12 12.34 7.53
N VAL A 558 9.61 11.44 8.37
CA VAL A 558 10.77 11.70 9.24
C VAL A 558 12.00 11.04 8.66
N TYR A 559 13.03 11.82 8.41
CA TYR A 559 14.35 11.34 7.99
C TYR A 559 15.32 11.42 9.16
N LEU A 560 16.05 10.34 9.39
CA LEU A 560 17.25 10.33 10.21
C LEU A 560 18.45 10.36 9.27
N LYS A 561 19.17 11.47 9.23
CA LYS A 561 20.41 11.62 8.46
C LYS A 561 21.59 11.48 9.42
N PHE A 562 22.58 10.68 9.03
CA PHE A 562 23.71 10.32 9.88
C PHE A 562 24.95 11.13 9.49
N VAL A 563 25.55 11.81 10.47
CA VAL A 563 26.70 12.69 10.25
C VAL A 563 27.83 12.31 11.20
N GLY A 564 29.03 12.10 10.64
CA GLY A 564 30.18 11.64 11.40
C GLY A 564 31.49 11.76 10.63
N VAL A 565 32.50 11.02 11.08
CA VAL A 565 33.78 10.94 10.39
C VAL A 565 33.63 10.07 9.15
N GLU A 566 34.18 10.52 8.03
CA GLU A 566 34.15 9.78 6.76
C GLU A 566 34.83 8.41 6.90
N GLY A 567 34.21 7.35 6.38
CA GLY A 567 34.71 5.97 6.44
C GLY A 567 34.50 5.24 7.78
N ASP A 568 34.09 5.93 8.85
CA ASP A 568 33.78 5.29 10.13
C ASP A 568 32.36 4.70 10.13
N LYS A 569 32.22 3.46 10.61
CA LYS A 569 30.92 2.94 11.07
C LYS A 569 30.55 3.63 12.38
N LEU A 570 29.50 4.45 12.37
CA LEU A 570 29.26 5.43 13.43
C LEU A 570 28.68 4.81 14.72
N PHE A 571 27.53 4.16 14.63
CA PHE A 571 26.76 3.56 15.73
C PHE A 571 25.67 2.64 15.16
N VAL A 572 24.92 1.98 16.03
CA VAL A 572 23.67 1.27 15.67
C VAL A 572 22.49 1.88 16.41
N LEU A 573 21.32 1.85 15.78
CA LEU A 573 20.07 2.35 16.36
C LEU A 573 19.07 1.21 16.55
N LYS A 574 18.44 1.16 17.70
CA LYS A 574 17.33 0.23 17.96
C LYS A 574 15.98 0.87 17.66
N ASP A 575 15.72 2.01 18.27
CA ASP A 575 14.43 2.69 18.17
C ASP A 575 14.58 4.18 18.46
N PHE A 576 13.55 4.95 18.13
CA PHE A 576 13.43 6.33 18.55
C PHE A 576 11.98 6.69 18.87
N VAL A 577 11.78 7.71 19.70
CA VAL A 577 10.47 8.21 20.09
C VAL A 577 10.52 9.71 20.32
N PHE A 578 9.48 10.41 19.86
CA PHE A 578 9.30 11.82 20.19
C PHE A 578 8.56 11.97 21.51
N THR A 579 8.87 13.02 22.25
CA THR A 579 8.24 13.28 23.55
C THR A 579 7.78 14.72 23.68
N THR A 580 6.91 14.92 24.67
CA THR A 580 6.49 16.22 25.15
C THR A 580 7.12 16.39 26.53
N LEU A 581 8.33 16.95 26.61
CA LEU A 581 8.88 17.36 27.89
C LEU A 581 7.95 18.42 28.45
N ARG A 582 7.40 18.16 29.64
CA ARG A 582 6.59 19.16 30.36
C ARG A 582 7.42 20.44 30.46
N ARG A 583 6.87 21.55 29.98
CA ARG A 583 7.28 22.86 30.48
C ARG A 583 6.91 22.99 31.95
#